data_AF-A0A4R6QXV8-F1
#
_entry.id   AF-A0A4R6QXV8-F1
#
_cell.length_a   1.000
_cell.length_b   1.000
_cell.length_c   1.000
_cell.angle_alpha   90.00
_cell.angle_beta   90.00
_cell.angle_gamma   90.00
#
_symmetry.space_group_name_H-M   'P 1'
#
loop_
_entity.id
_entity.type
_entity.pdbx_description
1 polymer ?
#
loop_
_entity_poly.entity_id
_entity_poly.type
_entity_poly.pdbx_seq_one_letter_code
_entity_poly.pdbx_strand_id
1 'polypeptide(L)'
;MTKNSPESTPESNSAEMNEGENAPSGVGNTEESSRDLTNINQHALRNDEQTSKYLLAITQPIADMIARNNQSAIDSILRAIPRQYTTSLFSPGLDAVLKQLATWPSLSRAGDFAAEDEPAGSYSPELETPGTYFKSTERTVSSLADLNNAISKLIEKTPSLPLVWRGVGDADWGMYSSLYRRLLDDNGVKLPQDDPIGDQPYPDEDQMVAAEKEILRIARSDWRFDNLNALETFAQLQHVGGPTRLIDVTKNPYVAAWFAVEYNEKLEDRDGRLFAISTRPVPRADDDESPDGEIHMDDIGSSREPFWHHLVDNKARQAYDWGTGSLRRLWIPPAYSDRISAQNAGFIFDGVPMTTSKTARHFKIDGNKPWARADLLAASSIYLKMFKSTRKPTHNAANLAPTFSFRITSEAKAEIRTYMESRFGYRSSYIYPDIQGLAAHLKNHELTQ
;
A
#
# COMPACT_ATOMS: atom_id res chain seq x y z
N MET A 1 -28.79 -52.82 58.21
CA MET A 1 -27.95 -52.21 59.25
C MET A 1 -27.58 -50.81 58.77
N THR A 2 -28.47 -49.84 58.97
CA THR A 2 -28.48 -48.83 60.06
C THR A 2 -27.36 -47.80 59.92
N LYS A 3 -27.67 -46.60 59.40
CA LYS A 3 -28.23 -45.38 60.08
C LYS A 3 -27.06 -44.46 60.51
N ASN A 4 -27.06 -43.13 60.42
CA ASN A 4 -28.07 -42.12 60.09
C ASN A 4 -27.39 -40.74 59.97
N SER A 5 -27.94 -39.85 59.12
CA SER A 5 -27.83 -38.36 59.14
C SER A 5 -28.49 -37.76 60.42
N PRO A 6 -28.61 -36.43 60.69
CA PRO A 6 -29.16 -35.33 59.82
C PRO A 6 -28.35 -33.99 59.89
N GLU A 7 -28.38 -33.06 58.93
CA GLU A 7 -29.45 -32.14 58.43
C GLU A 7 -29.71 -30.91 59.34
N SER A 8 -29.53 -29.69 58.81
CA SER A 8 -30.43 -28.52 59.00
C SER A 8 -29.88 -27.22 58.37
N THR A 9 -30.55 -26.72 57.34
CA THR A 9 -30.86 -25.28 57.13
C THR A 9 -32.33 -25.08 57.56
N PRO A 10 -32.78 -23.87 58.00
CA PRO A 10 -33.40 -22.91 57.06
C PRO A 10 -33.44 -21.41 57.50
N GLU A 11 -34.06 -20.57 56.65
CA GLU A 11 -34.71 -19.24 56.88
C GLU A 11 -33.82 -17.99 57.13
N SER A 12 -33.73 -17.01 56.21
CA SER A 12 -34.69 -15.97 55.78
C SER A 12 -34.94 -14.84 56.79
N ASN A 13 -34.50 -13.61 56.47
CA ASN A 13 -35.37 -12.43 56.56
C ASN A 13 -34.82 -11.20 55.82
N SER A 14 -35.73 -10.65 55.02
CA SER A 14 -35.76 -9.35 54.35
C SER A 14 -35.98 -8.18 55.32
N ALA A 15 -35.46 -7.00 54.99
CA ALA A 15 -36.04 -5.72 55.40
C ALA A 15 -35.70 -4.63 54.37
N GLU A 16 -36.75 -4.17 53.69
CA GLU A 16 -36.86 -2.90 52.96
C GLU A 16 -36.86 -1.69 53.91
N MET A 17 -36.56 -0.51 53.35
CA MET A 17 -37.19 0.82 53.54
C MET A 17 -36.11 1.92 53.44
N ASN A 18 -36.34 3.13 52.95
CA ASN A 18 -37.21 3.75 51.94
C ASN A 18 -36.69 5.21 51.83
N GLU A 19 -36.80 5.80 50.64
CA GLU A 19 -36.99 7.23 50.30
C GLU A 19 -36.31 8.41 51.04
N GLY A 20 -35.89 9.39 50.23
CA GLY A 20 -35.56 10.75 50.67
C GLY A 20 -35.11 11.66 49.52
N GLU A 21 -36.07 12.29 48.85
CA GLU A 21 -35.94 13.32 47.80
C GLU A 21 -35.09 14.53 48.20
N ASN A 22 -34.41 15.15 47.21
CA ASN A 22 -34.66 16.57 46.86
C ASN A 22 -33.87 17.01 45.62
N ALA A 23 -34.60 17.52 44.62
CA ALA A 23 -34.10 18.28 43.48
C ALA A 23 -33.72 19.72 43.91
N PRO A 24 -33.09 20.50 43.00
CA PRO A 24 -33.88 21.61 42.49
C PRO A 24 -33.81 21.77 40.96
N SER A 25 -34.96 22.20 40.45
CA SER A 25 -35.30 22.64 39.10
C SER A 25 -34.64 23.95 38.68
N GLY A 26 -34.34 24.08 37.39
CA GLY A 26 -34.07 25.36 36.73
C GLY A 26 -34.09 25.22 35.20
N VAL A 27 -35.26 25.44 34.60
CA VAL A 27 -35.48 25.56 33.14
C VAL A 27 -35.20 27.00 32.72
N GLY A 28 -34.41 27.20 31.66
CA GLY A 28 -34.24 28.51 31.01
C GLY A 28 -33.37 28.48 29.75
N ASN A 29 -34.00 28.82 28.61
CA ASN A 29 -33.45 29.32 27.33
C ASN A 29 -32.66 28.37 26.39
N THR A 30 -33.37 27.77 25.43
CA THR A 30 -32.83 27.11 24.22
C THR A 30 -33.18 27.88 22.94
N GLU A 31 -32.73 29.14 22.80
CA GLU A 31 -32.76 29.84 21.50
C GLU A 31 -31.51 30.70 21.19
N GLU A 32 -30.59 30.91 22.15
CA GLU A 32 -29.36 31.70 21.93
C GLU A 32 -28.16 30.85 21.45
N SER A 33 -28.12 29.55 21.76
CA SER A 33 -26.99 28.67 21.39
C SER A 33 -26.96 28.27 19.90
N SER A 34 -28.08 28.40 19.17
CA SER A 34 -28.15 28.02 17.75
C SER A 34 -27.59 29.09 16.81
N ARG A 35 -27.58 30.38 17.19
CA ARG A 35 -27.09 31.47 16.33
C ARG A 35 -25.58 31.65 16.38
N ASP A 36 -24.94 31.32 17.50
CA ASP A 36 -23.49 31.40 17.64
C ASP A 36 -22.75 30.25 16.95
N LEU A 37 -23.31 29.04 16.92
CA LEU A 37 -22.71 27.91 16.20
C LEU A 37 -22.72 28.10 14.68
N THR A 38 -23.70 28.82 14.12
CA THR A 38 -23.75 29.11 12.68
C THR A 38 -22.78 30.23 12.30
N ASN A 39 -22.60 31.24 13.15
CA ASN A 39 -21.65 32.32 12.92
C ASN A 39 -20.18 31.88 13.10
N ILE A 40 -19.88 31.02 14.07
CA ILE A 40 -18.54 30.45 14.26
C ILE A 40 -18.13 29.58 13.06
N ASN A 41 -19.05 28.77 12.53
CA ASN A 41 -18.80 27.97 11.32
C ASN A 41 -18.60 28.83 10.07
N GLN A 42 -19.38 29.91 9.88
CA GLN A 42 -19.18 30.81 8.73
C GLN A 42 -17.90 31.64 8.82
N HIS A 43 -17.48 32.05 10.03
CA HIS A 43 -16.20 32.75 10.24
C HIS A 43 -14.99 31.82 10.08
N ALA A 44 -15.09 30.56 10.53
CA ALA A 44 -14.08 29.54 10.32
C ALA A 44 -13.92 29.19 8.84
N LEU A 45 -15.04 28.99 8.12
CA LEU A 45 -15.04 28.71 6.68
C LEU A 45 -14.54 29.90 5.84
N ARG A 46 -14.88 31.16 6.19
CA ARG A 46 -14.34 32.35 5.52
C ARG A 46 -12.85 32.53 5.76
N ASN A 47 -12.39 32.28 6.98
CA ASN A 47 -10.98 32.35 7.29
C ASN A 47 -10.21 31.23 6.57
N ASP A 48 -10.75 30.02 6.45
CA ASP A 48 -10.13 28.94 5.69
C ASP A 48 -10.07 29.25 4.19
N GLU A 49 -11.14 29.78 3.60
CA GLU A 49 -11.15 30.11 2.16
C GLU A 49 -10.20 31.28 1.85
N GLN A 50 -10.11 32.26 2.74
CA GLN A 50 -9.22 33.42 2.59
C GLN A 50 -7.76 33.06 2.88
N THR A 51 -7.52 32.15 3.84
CA THR A 51 -6.18 31.58 4.13
C THR A 51 -5.74 30.65 3.02
N SER A 52 -6.65 29.86 2.44
CA SER A 52 -6.37 28.99 1.30
C SER A 52 -6.11 29.79 0.02
N LYS A 53 -6.81 30.91 -0.22
CA LYS A 53 -6.50 31.85 -1.30
C LYS A 53 -5.15 32.55 -1.11
N TYR A 54 -4.82 32.93 0.13
CA TYR A 54 -3.50 33.48 0.45
C TYR A 54 -2.39 32.45 0.28
N LEU A 55 -2.59 31.21 0.75
CA LEU A 55 -1.65 30.11 0.61
C LEU A 55 -1.41 29.79 -0.87
N LEU A 56 -2.47 29.70 -1.69
CA LEU A 56 -2.38 29.49 -3.15
C LEU A 56 -1.62 30.62 -3.86
N ALA A 57 -1.81 31.87 -3.42
CA ALA A 57 -1.12 33.04 -3.95
C ALA A 57 0.39 33.07 -3.64
N ILE A 58 0.83 32.32 -2.62
CA ILE A 58 2.24 32.25 -2.19
C ILE A 58 2.90 30.94 -2.65
N THR A 59 2.17 29.83 -2.74
CA THR A 59 2.69 28.52 -3.18
C THR A 59 2.93 28.46 -4.68
N GLN A 60 2.09 29.06 -5.51
CA GLN A 60 2.25 29.01 -6.98
C GLN A 60 3.56 29.67 -7.46
N PRO A 61 3.95 30.87 -6.98
CA PRO A 61 5.23 31.48 -7.33
C PRO A 61 6.44 30.68 -6.82
N ILE A 62 6.34 30.07 -5.63
CA ILE A 62 7.40 29.26 -5.03
C ILE A 62 7.58 27.95 -5.80
N ALA A 63 6.49 27.25 -6.14
CA ALA A 63 6.50 26.05 -6.96
C ALA A 63 7.09 26.32 -8.37
N ASP A 64 6.74 27.46 -8.98
CA ASP A 64 7.30 27.88 -10.27
C ASP A 64 8.77 28.33 -10.18
N MET A 65 9.27 28.72 -9.01
CA MET A 65 10.68 29.06 -8.78
C MET A 65 11.53 27.86 -8.40
N ILE A 66 10.98 26.89 -7.66
CA ILE A 66 11.59 25.58 -7.40
C ILE A 66 11.75 24.84 -8.72
N ALA A 67 10.74 24.87 -9.59
CA ALA A 67 10.83 24.36 -10.96
C ALA A 67 11.90 25.06 -11.83
N ARG A 68 12.37 26.24 -11.42
CA ARG A 68 13.43 27.04 -12.09
C ARG A 68 14.77 27.04 -11.35
N ASN A 69 14.90 26.27 -10.26
CA ASN A 69 16.11 26.08 -9.46
C ASN A 69 16.84 27.38 -9.03
N ASN A 70 16.09 28.42 -8.63
CA ASN A 70 16.66 29.72 -8.22
C ASN A 70 16.63 29.94 -6.70
N GLN A 71 17.65 29.41 -6.02
CA GLN A 71 17.75 29.39 -4.55
C GLN A 71 17.74 30.78 -3.89
N SER A 72 18.33 31.80 -4.53
CA SER A 72 18.47 33.14 -3.92
C SER A 72 17.15 33.92 -3.86
N ALA A 73 16.24 33.65 -4.79
CA ALA A 73 14.91 34.24 -4.80
C ALA A 73 14.00 33.61 -3.75
N ILE A 74 14.16 32.31 -3.49
CA ILE A 74 13.44 31.57 -2.44
C ILE A 74 13.81 32.14 -1.06
N ASP A 75 15.10 32.34 -0.79
CA ASP A 75 15.58 32.89 0.48
C ASP A 75 15.11 34.34 0.74
N SER A 76 14.97 35.17 -0.31
CA SER A 76 14.47 36.54 -0.16
C SER A 76 12.98 36.60 0.21
N ILE A 77 12.16 35.70 -0.36
CA ILE A 77 10.72 35.66 -0.06
C ILE A 77 10.49 35.06 1.33
N LEU A 78 11.22 34.01 1.71
CA LEU A 78 11.12 33.42 3.05
C LEU A 78 11.47 34.42 4.17
N ARG A 79 12.36 35.39 3.89
CA ARG A 79 12.68 36.48 4.82
C ARG A 79 11.63 37.60 4.87
N ALA A 80 10.77 37.70 3.86
CA ALA A 80 9.73 38.73 3.74
C ALA A 80 8.39 38.31 4.38
N ILE A 81 8.23 37.03 4.75
CA ILE A 81 7.01 36.53 5.40
C ILE A 81 7.07 36.81 6.92
N PRO A 82 6.05 37.46 7.52
CA PRO A 82 6.01 37.73 8.95
C PRO A 82 6.08 36.43 9.78
N ARG A 83 6.98 36.38 10.77
CA ARG A 83 7.28 35.20 11.62
C ARG A 83 6.08 34.52 12.30
N GLN A 84 4.93 35.18 12.39
CA GLN A 84 3.71 34.63 12.98
C GLN A 84 2.97 33.64 12.06
N TYR A 85 3.33 33.57 10.78
CA TYR A 85 2.75 32.62 9.81
C TYR A 85 3.73 31.50 9.40
N THR A 86 4.99 31.57 9.83
CA THR A 86 6.04 30.60 9.44
C THR A 86 6.05 29.32 10.27
N THR A 87 5.31 29.26 11.39
CA THR A 87 5.30 28.12 12.31
C THR A 87 4.27 27.04 11.97
N SER A 88 3.31 27.28 11.06
CA SER A 88 2.29 26.28 10.68
C SER A 88 2.39 25.78 9.24
N LEU A 89 3.37 26.25 8.46
CA LEU A 89 3.39 26.04 7.01
C LEU A 89 4.17 24.79 6.60
N PHE A 90 5.24 24.43 7.31
CA PHE A 90 5.94 23.15 7.13
C PHE A 90 6.60 22.77 8.46
N SER A 91 6.34 21.55 8.96
CA SER A 91 7.16 21.02 10.05
C SER A 91 8.61 20.91 9.55
N PRO A 92 9.63 21.29 10.34
CA PRO A 92 11.04 21.16 9.95
C PRO A 92 11.43 19.77 9.41
N GLY A 93 10.70 18.72 9.82
CA GLY A 93 10.86 17.36 9.31
C GLY A 93 10.38 17.16 7.87
N LEU A 94 9.25 17.75 7.46
CA LEU A 94 8.71 17.60 6.10
C LEU A 94 9.62 18.28 5.06
N ASP A 95 10.17 19.45 5.40
CA ASP A 95 11.14 20.15 4.56
C ASP A 95 12.44 19.35 4.34
N ALA A 96 12.93 18.64 5.36
CA ALA A 96 14.12 17.80 5.26
C ALA A 96 13.87 16.59 4.33
N VAL A 97 12.69 15.97 4.45
CA VAL A 97 12.23 14.82 3.66
C VAL A 97 12.03 15.20 2.20
N LEU A 98 11.32 16.29 1.94
CA LEU A 98 11.13 16.80 0.59
C LEU A 98 12.47 17.21 -0.02
N LYS A 99 13.40 17.80 0.74
CA LYS A 99 14.75 18.09 0.26
C LYS A 99 15.53 16.83 -0.08
N GLN A 100 15.47 15.79 0.75
CA GLN A 100 16.18 14.53 0.51
C GLN A 100 15.61 13.79 -0.70
N LEU A 101 14.28 13.71 -0.81
CA LEU A 101 13.61 13.12 -1.98
C LEU A 101 13.80 13.96 -3.25
N ALA A 102 13.95 15.29 -3.12
CA ALA A 102 14.24 16.20 -4.23
C ALA A 102 15.73 16.31 -4.59
N THR A 103 16.65 15.66 -3.85
CA THR A 103 18.07 15.62 -4.24
C THR A 103 18.29 14.82 -5.52
N TRP A 104 17.38 13.91 -5.85
CA TRP A 104 17.43 13.11 -7.06
C TRP A 104 16.48 13.68 -8.11
N PRO A 105 16.95 13.92 -9.35
CA PRO A 105 16.05 14.24 -10.44
C PRO A 105 15.10 13.05 -10.66
N SER A 106 13.82 13.34 -10.90
CA SER A 106 12.83 12.33 -11.28
C SER A 106 13.36 11.44 -12.40
N LEU A 107 13.20 10.13 -12.23
CA LEU A 107 13.54 9.12 -13.23
C LEU A 107 12.53 9.14 -14.39
N SER A 108 11.27 9.42 -14.11
CA SER A 108 10.26 9.56 -15.15
C SER A 108 10.42 10.86 -15.95
N ARG A 109 9.88 10.88 -17.17
CA ARG A 109 9.91 12.07 -18.04
C ARG A 109 8.64 12.90 -17.83
N ALA A 110 8.79 14.16 -17.45
CA ALA A 110 7.67 15.09 -17.27
C ALA A 110 6.70 15.12 -18.47
N GLY A 111 7.23 15.09 -19.69
CA GLY A 111 6.42 15.09 -20.91
C GLY A 111 5.52 13.86 -21.09
N ASP A 112 5.78 12.75 -20.41
CA ASP A 112 4.94 11.55 -20.44
C ASP A 112 3.69 11.69 -19.55
N PHE A 113 3.67 12.68 -18.64
CA PHE A 113 2.59 12.91 -17.66
C PHE A 113 2.01 14.34 -17.71
N ALA A 114 2.40 15.13 -18.70
CA ALA A 114 1.98 16.53 -18.83
C ALA A 114 0.51 16.71 -19.25
N ALA A 115 -0.14 15.66 -19.76
CA ALA A 115 -1.54 15.67 -20.16
C ALA A 115 -2.37 14.82 -19.20
N GLU A 116 -3.57 15.29 -18.88
CA GLU A 116 -4.61 14.51 -18.18
C GLU A 116 -5.44 13.74 -19.22
N ASP A 117 -4.77 12.92 -20.02
CA ASP A 117 -5.39 12.08 -21.05
C ASP A 117 -5.60 10.67 -20.54
N GLU A 118 -6.32 10.54 -19.43
CA GLU A 118 -6.69 9.23 -18.90
C GLU A 118 -7.62 8.53 -19.91
N PRO A 119 -7.23 7.38 -20.47
CA PRO A 119 -8.09 6.70 -21.42
C PRO A 119 -9.33 6.19 -20.69
N ALA A 120 -10.51 6.63 -21.12
CA ALA A 120 -11.74 5.87 -20.87
C ALA A 120 -11.56 4.49 -21.50
N GLY A 121 -11.92 3.46 -20.76
CA GLY A 121 -11.61 2.11 -21.17
C GLY A 121 -12.33 1.12 -20.30
N SER A 122 -13.38 0.53 -20.87
CA SER A 122 -13.82 -0.81 -20.47
C SER A 122 -12.66 -1.80 -20.63
N TYR A 123 -12.79 -2.97 -20.01
CA TYR A 123 -11.75 -3.99 -20.13
C TYR A 123 -11.48 -4.35 -21.58
N SER A 124 -10.22 -4.62 -21.88
CA SER A 124 -9.87 -5.28 -23.13
C SER A 124 -10.48 -6.68 -23.13
N PRO A 125 -11.05 -7.17 -24.26
CA PRO A 125 -11.60 -8.52 -24.36
C PRO A 125 -10.59 -9.63 -23.98
N GLU A 126 -9.30 -9.34 -24.10
CA GLU A 126 -8.22 -10.25 -23.75
C GLU A 126 -8.03 -10.41 -22.23
N LEU A 127 -8.57 -9.53 -21.38
CA LEU A 127 -8.41 -9.61 -19.93
C LEU A 127 -9.57 -10.39 -19.29
N GLU A 128 -9.43 -11.71 -19.22
CA GLU A 128 -10.45 -12.58 -18.56
C GLU A 128 -10.43 -12.48 -17.02
N THR A 129 -9.23 -12.33 -16.45
CA THR A 129 -8.98 -12.19 -15.02
C THR A 129 -7.79 -11.24 -14.84
N PRO A 130 -7.59 -10.66 -13.64
CA PRO A 130 -6.37 -9.90 -13.34
C PRO A 130 -5.09 -10.67 -13.69
N GLY A 131 -5.06 -11.99 -13.44
CA GLY A 131 -3.91 -12.83 -13.76
C GLY A 131 -3.56 -12.93 -15.24
N THR A 132 -4.51 -12.67 -16.15
CA THR A 132 -4.27 -12.69 -17.59
C THR A 132 -3.22 -11.67 -18.02
N TYR A 133 -3.14 -10.53 -17.32
CA TYR A 133 -2.11 -9.53 -17.55
C TYR A 133 -0.67 -10.09 -17.45
N PHE A 134 -0.45 -11.11 -16.62
CA PHE A 134 0.88 -11.70 -16.39
C PHE A 134 1.23 -12.83 -17.38
N LYS A 135 0.23 -13.46 -18.00
CA LYS A 135 0.38 -14.71 -18.80
C LYS A 135 1.42 -14.61 -19.92
N SER A 136 1.49 -13.48 -20.63
CA SER A 136 2.37 -13.34 -21.81
C SER A 136 3.88 -13.37 -21.52
N THR A 137 4.25 -13.18 -20.25
CA THR A 137 5.65 -13.11 -19.81
C THR A 137 6.01 -14.09 -18.70
N GLU A 138 5.02 -14.77 -18.12
CA GLU A 138 5.25 -15.66 -16.99
C GLU A 138 6.03 -16.90 -17.40
N ARG A 139 6.79 -17.45 -16.44
CA ARG A 139 7.43 -18.74 -16.56
C ARG A 139 6.68 -19.76 -15.70
N THR A 140 6.27 -20.87 -16.32
CA THR A 140 5.65 -21.98 -15.60
C THR A 140 6.67 -22.72 -14.72
N VAL A 141 6.25 -23.10 -13.52
CA VAL A 141 6.99 -23.87 -12.53
C VAL A 141 6.14 -25.09 -12.16
N SER A 142 6.58 -26.26 -12.61
CA SER A 142 5.86 -27.54 -12.44
C SER A 142 6.49 -28.48 -11.42
N SER A 143 7.57 -28.06 -10.76
CA SER A 143 8.30 -28.85 -9.76
C SER A 143 9.21 -27.97 -8.90
N LEU A 144 9.77 -28.53 -7.82
CA LEU A 144 10.79 -27.84 -7.03
C LEU A 144 12.06 -27.56 -7.84
N ALA A 145 12.46 -28.49 -8.72
CA ALA A 145 13.63 -28.31 -9.58
C ALA A 145 13.44 -27.12 -10.54
N ASP A 146 12.23 -26.98 -11.10
CA ASP A 146 11.86 -25.85 -11.95
C ASP A 146 11.88 -24.53 -11.18
N LEU A 147 11.38 -24.52 -9.94
CA LEU A 147 11.40 -23.35 -9.06
C LEU A 147 12.83 -22.86 -8.83
N ASN A 148 13.72 -23.76 -8.39
CA ASN A 148 15.13 -23.44 -8.15
C ASN A 148 15.82 -22.92 -9.41
N ASN A 149 15.53 -23.54 -10.56
CA ASN A 149 16.06 -23.10 -11.85
C ASN A 149 15.47 -21.75 -12.30
N ALA A 150 14.21 -21.46 -11.94
CA ALA A 150 13.55 -20.20 -12.23
C ALA A 150 14.17 -19.04 -11.46
N ILE A 151 14.31 -19.19 -10.15
CA ILE A 151 14.94 -18.20 -9.27
C ILE A 151 16.39 -17.96 -9.70
N SER A 152 17.18 -19.03 -9.86
CA SER A 152 18.61 -18.94 -10.18
C SER A 152 18.86 -18.24 -11.51
N LYS A 153 18.11 -18.60 -12.57
CA LYS A 153 18.22 -17.95 -13.88
C LYS A 153 17.82 -16.49 -13.84
N LEU A 154 16.77 -16.13 -13.08
CA LEU A 154 16.38 -14.72 -12.98
C LEU A 154 17.49 -13.89 -12.33
N ILE A 155 18.05 -14.35 -11.20
CA ILE A 155 19.13 -13.67 -10.49
C ILE A 155 20.36 -13.51 -11.41
N GLU A 156 20.73 -14.55 -12.16
CA GLU A 156 21.81 -14.48 -13.15
C GLU A 156 21.56 -13.42 -14.23
N LYS A 157 20.30 -13.23 -14.67
CA LYS A 157 19.94 -12.24 -15.69
C LYS A 157 19.75 -10.83 -15.14
N THR A 158 19.70 -10.66 -13.83
CA THR A 158 19.39 -9.38 -13.16
C THR A 158 20.39 -9.02 -12.04
N PRO A 159 21.71 -9.18 -12.24
CA PRO A 159 22.69 -9.08 -11.16
C PRO A 159 22.76 -7.69 -10.50
N SER A 160 22.34 -6.64 -11.20
CA SER A 160 22.35 -5.26 -10.71
C SER A 160 20.98 -4.75 -10.24
N LEU A 161 19.92 -5.55 -10.34
CA LEU A 161 18.58 -5.12 -9.93
C LEU A 161 18.30 -5.54 -8.48
N PRO A 162 17.92 -4.61 -7.60
CA PRO A 162 17.35 -4.96 -6.30
C PRO A 162 15.98 -5.61 -6.49
N LEU A 163 15.88 -6.90 -6.16
CA LEU A 163 14.64 -7.66 -6.28
C LEU A 163 14.03 -7.94 -4.90
N VAL A 164 12.72 -7.68 -4.80
CA VAL A 164 11.87 -8.17 -3.71
C VAL A 164 10.82 -9.12 -4.28
N TRP A 165 10.30 -9.99 -3.44
CA TRP A 165 9.49 -11.13 -3.86
C TRP A 165 8.14 -11.15 -3.16
N ARG A 166 7.11 -11.62 -3.86
CA ARG A 166 5.78 -11.83 -3.29
C ARG A 166 5.18 -13.11 -3.84
N GLY A 167 4.70 -13.98 -2.96
CA GLY A 167 3.92 -15.15 -3.33
C GLY A 167 2.43 -14.91 -3.09
N VAL A 168 1.60 -15.47 -3.95
CA VAL A 168 0.15 -15.53 -3.78
C VAL A 168 -0.36 -16.93 -4.14
N GLY A 169 -1.35 -17.41 -3.38
CA GLY A 169 -1.89 -18.77 -3.53
C GLY A 169 -2.72 -18.98 -4.79
N ASP A 170 -3.17 -17.91 -5.46
CA ASP A 170 -3.95 -17.97 -6.69
C ASP A 170 -3.28 -17.10 -7.78
N ALA A 171 -2.96 -17.71 -8.90
CA ALA A 171 -2.30 -17.08 -10.02
C ALA A 171 -3.21 -16.10 -10.79
N ASP A 172 -4.52 -16.13 -10.56
CA ASP A 172 -5.46 -15.24 -11.21
C ASP A 172 -5.74 -13.95 -10.42
N TRP A 173 -5.17 -13.82 -9.21
CA TRP A 173 -5.25 -12.60 -8.41
C TRP A 173 -4.37 -11.46 -8.93
N GLY A 174 -4.87 -10.24 -8.83
CA GLY A 174 -4.11 -9.00 -9.02
C GLY A 174 -3.21 -8.68 -7.83
N MET A 175 -2.22 -7.81 -8.04
CA MET A 175 -1.31 -7.35 -7.00
C MET A 175 -1.84 -6.08 -6.34
N TYR A 176 -2.74 -6.25 -5.37
CA TYR A 176 -3.36 -5.14 -4.65
C TYR A 176 -2.79 -4.97 -3.24
N SER A 177 -2.69 -3.72 -2.80
CA SER A 177 -2.69 -3.40 -1.38
C SER A 177 -4.07 -3.66 -0.75
N SER A 178 -4.11 -3.85 0.56
CA SER A 178 -5.36 -4.14 1.28
C SER A 178 -6.33 -2.95 1.25
N LEU A 179 -5.82 -1.71 1.28
CA LEU A 179 -6.64 -0.50 1.12
C LEU A 179 -7.23 -0.40 -0.29
N TYR A 180 -6.43 -0.65 -1.33
CA TYR A 180 -6.93 -0.60 -2.70
C TYR A 180 -8.06 -1.60 -2.92
N ARG A 181 -7.89 -2.84 -2.41
CA ARG A 181 -8.93 -3.86 -2.46
C ARG A 181 -10.22 -3.42 -1.75
N ARG A 182 -10.10 -2.82 -0.57
CA ARG A 182 -11.25 -2.28 0.14
C ARG A 182 -11.99 -1.21 -0.68
N LEU A 183 -11.24 -0.32 -1.33
CA LEU A 183 -11.84 0.71 -2.17
C LEU A 183 -12.44 0.16 -3.48
N LEU A 184 -11.92 -0.95 -4.02
CA LEU A 184 -12.60 -1.66 -5.14
C LEU A 184 -14.02 -2.06 -4.73
N ASP A 185 -14.15 -2.66 -3.54
CA ASP A 185 -15.43 -3.10 -2.99
C ASP A 185 -16.35 -1.89 -2.69
N ASP A 186 -15.82 -0.86 -2.02
CA ASP A 186 -16.58 0.35 -1.66
C ASP A 186 -17.05 1.13 -2.90
N ASN A 187 -16.24 1.15 -3.97
CA ASN A 187 -16.60 1.76 -5.26
C ASN A 187 -17.53 0.86 -6.11
N GLY A 188 -17.76 -0.40 -5.71
CA GLY A 188 -18.59 -1.35 -6.45
C GLY A 188 -17.98 -1.82 -7.76
N VAL A 189 -16.65 -1.84 -7.88
CA VAL A 189 -15.94 -2.29 -9.08
C VAL A 189 -16.29 -3.74 -9.39
N LYS A 190 -16.59 -4.02 -10.66
CA LYS A 190 -16.74 -5.38 -11.17
C LYS A 190 -15.45 -5.81 -11.85
N LEU A 191 -14.93 -6.97 -11.46
CA LEU A 191 -13.66 -7.46 -12.00
C LEU A 191 -13.88 -8.05 -13.40
N PRO A 192 -12.81 -8.23 -14.21
CA PRO A 192 -12.95 -8.63 -15.60
C PRO A 192 -13.70 -9.96 -15.80
N GLN A 193 -13.59 -10.90 -14.85
CA GLN A 193 -14.30 -12.17 -14.89
C GLN A 193 -15.82 -12.05 -14.77
N ASP A 194 -16.33 -10.91 -14.30
CA ASP A 194 -17.77 -10.63 -14.21
C ASP A 194 -18.32 -10.04 -15.53
N ASP A 195 -17.47 -9.86 -16.55
CA ASP A 195 -17.77 -9.27 -17.86
C ASP A 195 -18.63 -7.99 -17.79
N PRO A 196 -18.20 -6.96 -17.02
CA PRO A 196 -19.01 -5.77 -16.86
C PRO A 196 -18.98 -4.88 -18.09
N ILE A 197 -20.10 -4.23 -18.35
CA ILE A 197 -20.25 -3.29 -19.47
C ILE A 197 -19.84 -1.89 -19.00
N GLY A 198 -18.95 -1.24 -19.76
CA GLY A 198 -18.57 0.15 -19.55
C GLY A 198 -17.39 0.33 -18.60
N ASP A 199 -17.08 1.61 -18.34
CA ASP A 199 -15.98 1.99 -17.47
C ASP A 199 -16.22 1.55 -16.02
N GLN A 200 -15.15 1.15 -15.35
CA GLN A 200 -15.19 0.69 -13.97
C GLN A 200 -14.65 1.78 -13.03
N PRO A 201 -15.30 2.01 -11.86
CA PRO A 201 -14.93 3.07 -10.92
C PRO A 201 -13.72 2.66 -10.06
N TYR A 202 -12.59 2.39 -10.70
CA TYR A 202 -11.35 2.03 -10.01
C TYR A 202 -10.88 3.13 -9.07
N PRO A 203 -10.34 2.79 -7.87
CA PRO A 203 -9.80 3.77 -6.95
C PRO A 203 -8.70 4.61 -7.59
N ASP A 204 -8.79 5.93 -7.42
CA ASP A 204 -7.76 6.88 -7.80
C ASP A 204 -6.86 7.26 -6.61
N GLU A 205 -5.84 8.09 -6.85
CA GLU A 205 -4.90 8.50 -5.80
C GLU A 205 -5.55 9.39 -4.75
N ASP A 206 -6.54 10.21 -5.12
CA ASP A 206 -7.24 11.10 -4.18
C ASP A 206 -8.08 10.28 -3.20
N GLN A 207 -8.79 9.25 -3.68
CA GLN A 207 -9.51 8.30 -2.83
C GLN A 207 -8.57 7.54 -1.89
N MET A 208 -7.42 7.08 -2.40
CA MET A 208 -6.40 6.42 -1.56
C MET A 208 -5.89 7.35 -0.46
N VAL A 209 -5.53 8.60 -0.79
CA VAL A 209 -5.04 9.60 0.18
C VAL A 209 -6.13 10.00 1.17
N ALA A 210 -7.37 10.19 0.72
CA ALA A 210 -8.50 10.52 1.60
C ALA A 210 -8.75 9.41 2.62
N ALA A 211 -8.75 8.14 2.18
CA ALA A 211 -8.91 7.00 3.07
C ALA A 211 -7.74 6.89 4.07
N GLU A 212 -6.49 7.13 3.62
CA GLU A 212 -5.33 7.15 4.51
C GLU A 212 -5.38 8.25 5.57
N LYS A 213 -5.80 9.46 5.17
CA LYS A 213 -6.01 10.58 6.10
C LYS A 213 -7.05 10.22 7.15
N GLU A 214 -8.15 9.58 6.75
CA GLU A 214 -9.17 9.13 7.69
C GLU A 214 -8.68 8.01 8.61
N ILE A 215 -7.93 7.04 8.10
CA ILE A 215 -7.28 5.99 8.92
C ILE A 215 -6.37 6.63 9.97
N LEU A 216 -5.50 7.58 9.58
CA LEU A 216 -4.62 8.28 10.51
C LEU A 216 -5.40 9.14 11.51
N ARG A 217 -6.48 9.81 11.07
CA ARG A 217 -7.35 10.57 11.97
C ARG A 217 -7.96 9.65 13.03
N ILE A 218 -8.61 8.55 12.64
CA ILE A 218 -9.22 7.57 13.55
C ILE A 218 -8.17 6.99 14.50
N ALA A 219 -7.01 6.56 13.97
CA ALA A 219 -5.95 5.97 14.77
C ALA A 219 -5.48 6.91 15.88
N ARG A 220 -5.35 8.20 15.60
CA ARG A 220 -4.79 9.20 16.52
C ARG A 220 -5.83 9.78 17.47
N SER A 221 -7.00 10.13 16.97
CA SER A 221 -8.04 10.81 17.75
C SER A 221 -8.90 9.84 18.56
N ASP A 222 -9.29 8.72 17.95
CA ASP A 222 -10.25 7.80 18.56
C ASP A 222 -9.52 6.65 19.29
N TRP A 223 -8.41 6.17 18.71
CA TRP A 223 -7.66 5.01 19.23
C TRP A 223 -6.34 5.34 19.94
N ARG A 224 -5.97 6.62 20.02
CA ARG A 224 -4.81 7.13 20.78
C ARG A 224 -3.44 6.57 20.35
N PHE A 225 -3.27 6.28 19.07
CA PHE A 225 -1.98 5.94 18.45
C PHE A 225 -1.27 7.20 17.89
N ASP A 226 -1.28 8.31 18.63
CA ASP A 226 -0.74 9.61 18.18
C ASP A 226 0.77 9.77 18.35
N ASN A 227 1.43 8.79 18.98
CA ASN A 227 2.87 8.72 19.15
C ASN A 227 3.61 8.09 17.95
N LEU A 228 2.90 7.42 17.04
CA LEU A 228 3.49 6.77 15.86
C LEU A 228 3.50 7.72 14.65
N ASN A 229 4.55 7.63 13.84
CA ASN A 229 4.51 8.26 12.52
C ASN A 229 3.54 7.53 11.59
N ALA A 230 3.21 8.13 10.44
CA ALA A 230 2.20 7.58 9.54
C ALA A 230 2.56 6.18 9.01
N LEU A 231 3.82 5.98 8.59
CA LEU A 231 4.26 4.72 8.01
C LEU A 231 4.33 3.60 9.06
N GLU A 232 4.77 3.91 10.28
CA GLU A 232 4.69 2.99 11.43
C GLU A 232 3.26 2.59 11.76
N THR A 233 2.34 3.56 11.75
CA THR A 233 0.91 3.31 11.97
C THR A 233 0.38 2.33 10.92
N PHE A 234 0.69 2.56 9.63
CA PHE A 234 0.31 1.65 8.56
C PHE A 234 0.98 0.27 8.71
N ALA A 235 2.26 0.20 9.08
CA ALA A 235 2.96 -1.06 9.29
C ALA A 235 2.28 -1.93 10.35
N GLN A 236 1.92 -1.33 11.50
CA GLN A 236 1.26 -2.02 12.59
C GLN A 236 -0.15 -2.45 12.21
N LEU A 237 -0.91 -1.60 11.50
CA LEU A 237 -2.22 -1.96 10.98
C LEU A 237 -2.13 -3.13 9.99
N GLN A 238 -1.21 -3.06 9.03
CA GLN A 238 -0.97 -4.12 8.04
C GLN A 238 -0.62 -5.45 8.73
N HIS A 239 0.22 -5.40 9.76
CA HIS A 239 0.62 -6.58 10.53
C HIS A 239 -0.57 -7.33 11.16
N VAL A 240 -1.62 -6.60 11.55
CA VAL A 240 -2.86 -7.17 12.13
C VAL A 240 -4.01 -7.28 11.12
N GLY A 241 -3.76 -7.04 9.83
CA GLY A 241 -4.74 -7.21 8.74
C GLY A 241 -5.63 -6.00 8.45
N GLY A 242 -5.28 -4.81 8.95
CA GLY A 242 -5.94 -3.56 8.61
C GLY A 242 -5.68 -3.11 7.17
N PRO A 243 -6.57 -2.28 6.57
CA PRO A 243 -6.41 -1.77 5.23
C PRO A 243 -5.29 -0.71 5.16
N THR A 244 -4.29 -0.93 4.31
CA THR A 244 -3.20 0.03 4.06
C THR A 244 -2.77 0.00 2.59
N ARG A 245 -2.04 1.02 2.13
CA ARG A 245 -1.44 0.99 0.78
C ARG A 245 -0.23 0.06 0.64
N LEU A 246 0.26 -0.49 1.75
CA LEU A 246 1.47 -1.31 1.77
C LEU A 246 1.19 -2.66 1.11
N ILE A 247 2.14 -3.12 0.30
CA ILE A 247 2.13 -4.46 -0.28
C ILE A 247 3.27 -5.24 0.37
N ASP A 248 2.93 -6.33 1.06
CA ASP A 248 3.94 -7.18 1.70
C ASP A 248 4.85 -7.82 0.66
N VAL A 249 6.15 -7.73 0.89
CA VAL A 249 7.18 -8.38 0.09
C VAL A 249 8.21 -8.99 1.02
N THR A 250 9.04 -9.86 0.48
CA THR A 250 10.19 -10.42 1.19
C THR A 250 11.45 -10.29 0.34
N LYS A 251 12.60 -10.07 0.99
CA LYS A 251 13.90 -10.14 0.31
C LYS A 251 14.32 -11.60 0.02
N ASN A 252 13.56 -12.61 0.48
CA ASN A 252 13.86 -14.02 0.28
C ASN A 252 12.90 -14.69 -0.73
N PRO A 253 13.38 -15.14 -1.91
CA PRO A 253 12.53 -15.76 -2.92
C PRO A 253 11.84 -17.05 -2.45
N TYR A 254 12.45 -17.80 -1.52
CA TYR A 254 11.88 -19.07 -1.05
C TYR A 254 10.79 -18.86 0.00
N VAL A 255 10.87 -17.79 0.80
CA VAL A 255 9.76 -17.39 1.69
C VAL A 255 8.56 -16.96 0.84
N ALA A 256 8.79 -16.17 -0.22
CA ALA A 256 7.74 -15.82 -1.16
C ALA A 256 7.16 -17.05 -1.86
N ALA A 257 8.01 -17.97 -2.32
CA ALA A 257 7.53 -19.20 -2.94
C ALA A 257 6.71 -20.05 -1.97
N TRP A 258 7.07 -20.08 -0.68
CA TRP A 258 6.27 -20.73 0.36
C TRP A 258 4.88 -20.10 0.48
N PHE A 259 4.75 -18.77 0.51
CA PHE A 259 3.43 -18.11 0.50
C PHE A 259 2.58 -18.46 -0.73
N ALA A 260 3.20 -18.74 -1.87
CA ALA A 260 2.48 -19.12 -3.08
C ALA A 260 1.96 -20.58 -3.06
N VAL A 261 2.51 -21.43 -2.19
CA VAL A 261 2.16 -22.85 -2.06
C VAL A 261 1.64 -23.22 -0.66
N GLU A 262 1.48 -22.23 0.22
CA GLU A 262 0.96 -22.42 1.57
C GLU A 262 -0.39 -23.14 1.49
N TYR A 263 -0.58 -24.10 2.39
CA TYR A 263 -1.80 -24.91 2.39
C TYR A 263 -3.02 -24.05 2.66
N ASN A 264 -3.96 -24.10 1.73
CA ASN A 264 -5.28 -23.53 1.88
C ASN A 264 -6.24 -24.40 1.08
N GLU A 265 -7.17 -25.07 1.77
CA GLU A 265 -8.12 -26.02 1.19
C GLU A 265 -8.82 -25.47 -0.07
N LYS A 266 -9.14 -24.17 -0.09
CA LYS A 266 -9.86 -23.52 -1.20
C LYS A 266 -8.98 -23.18 -2.40
N LEU A 267 -7.66 -23.28 -2.26
CA LEU A 267 -6.68 -22.87 -3.27
C LEU A 267 -5.76 -24.00 -3.72
N GLU A 268 -5.92 -25.22 -3.18
CA GLU A 268 -5.06 -26.36 -3.56
C GLU A 268 -5.21 -26.74 -5.03
N ASP A 269 -6.39 -26.58 -5.62
CA ASP A 269 -6.69 -26.83 -7.04
C ASP A 269 -6.37 -25.64 -7.95
N ARG A 270 -5.92 -24.53 -7.38
CA ARG A 270 -5.53 -23.32 -8.12
C ARG A 270 -4.02 -23.25 -8.27
N ASP A 271 -3.57 -22.72 -9.40
CA ASP A 271 -2.16 -22.39 -9.56
C ASP A 271 -1.77 -21.28 -8.58
N GLY A 272 -0.55 -21.33 -8.05
CA GLY A 272 0.05 -20.23 -7.29
C GLY A 272 0.84 -19.29 -8.19
N ARG A 273 1.22 -18.13 -7.66
CA ARG A 273 2.08 -17.19 -8.38
C ARG A 273 3.16 -16.60 -7.49
N LEU A 274 4.36 -16.55 -8.05
CA LEU A 274 5.51 -15.88 -7.47
C LEU A 274 5.87 -14.68 -8.34
N PHE A 275 6.01 -13.52 -7.71
CA PHE A 275 6.49 -12.30 -8.31
C PHE A 275 7.92 -12.01 -7.85
N ALA A 276 8.73 -11.49 -8.78
CA ALA A 276 9.96 -10.78 -8.48
C ALA A 276 9.84 -9.34 -8.99
N ILE A 277 9.98 -8.38 -8.10
CA ILE A 277 9.68 -6.98 -8.34
C ILE A 277 10.96 -6.18 -8.15
N SER A 278 11.39 -5.45 -9.19
CA SER A 278 12.49 -4.50 -9.07
C SER A 278 11.99 -3.22 -8.42
N THR A 279 12.76 -2.62 -7.51
CA THR A 279 12.40 -1.32 -6.91
C THR A 279 12.80 -0.13 -7.79
N ARG A 280 13.72 -0.35 -8.74
CA ARG A 280 14.21 0.65 -9.68
C ARG A 280 14.24 0.16 -11.14
N PRO A 281 14.41 1.06 -12.13
CA PRO A 281 14.54 0.72 -13.54
C PRO A 281 15.86 0.00 -13.84
N VAL A 282 15.95 -0.59 -15.04
CA VAL A 282 17.25 -1.07 -15.53
C VAL A 282 18.15 0.14 -15.76
N PRO A 283 19.33 0.21 -15.11
CA PRO A 283 20.25 1.34 -15.28
C PRO A 283 20.70 1.48 -16.73
N ARG A 284 21.04 2.69 -17.16
CA ARG A 284 21.70 2.88 -18.45
C ARG A 284 23.15 2.41 -18.34
N ALA A 285 23.77 2.10 -19.47
CA ALA A 285 25.13 1.56 -19.49
C ALA A 285 26.18 2.52 -18.90
N ASP A 286 25.83 3.80 -18.80
CA ASP A 286 26.62 4.94 -18.33
C ASP A 286 26.14 5.52 -16.99
N ASP A 287 25.13 4.93 -16.35
CA ASP A 287 24.45 5.49 -15.18
C ASP A 287 24.26 4.40 -14.10
N ASP A 288 25.21 4.28 -13.19
CA ASP A 288 25.15 3.32 -12.06
C ASP A 288 24.58 3.96 -10.78
N GLU A 289 24.23 5.25 -10.81
CA GLU A 289 23.83 6.02 -9.62
C GLU A 289 22.30 6.09 -9.41
N SER A 290 21.49 5.44 -10.25
CA SER A 290 20.03 5.45 -10.07
C SER A 290 19.63 4.91 -8.68
N PRO A 291 18.81 5.64 -7.90
CA PRO A 291 18.45 5.27 -6.53
C PRO A 291 17.76 3.90 -6.50
N ASP A 292 18.03 3.11 -5.46
CA ASP A 292 17.50 1.75 -5.30
C ASP A 292 16.07 1.69 -4.75
N GLY A 293 15.42 2.85 -4.59
CA GLY A 293 14.05 2.97 -4.11
C GLY A 293 13.87 2.56 -2.64
N GLU A 294 14.94 2.11 -1.96
CA GLU A 294 14.92 1.87 -0.53
C GLU A 294 14.78 3.22 0.18
N ILE A 295 13.88 3.27 1.14
CA ILE A 295 13.67 4.45 1.98
C ILE A 295 14.01 4.07 3.41
N HIS A 296 14.80 4.90 4.07
CA HIS A 296 15.05 4.78 5.49
C HIS A 296 14.05 5.63 6.26
N MET A 297 13.80 5.27 7.52
CA MET A 297 12.85 5.99 8.36
C MET A 297 13.26 7.46 8.55
N ASP A 298 14.57 7.72 8.56
CA ASP A 298 15.13 9.07 8.63
C ASP A 298 14.81 9.89 7.36
N ASP A 299 14.65 9.23 6.20
CA ASP A 299 14.41 9.86 4.90
C ASP A 299 12.97 10.32 4.71
N ILE A 300 12.02 9.73 5.46
CA ILE A 300 10.58 10.06 5.45
C ILE A 300 10.23 10.99 6.62
N GLY A 301 11.19 11.15 7.55
CA GLY A 301 11.10 11.99 8.72
C GLY A 301 10.07 11.49 9.72
N SER A 302 10.09 12.04 10.94
CA SER A 302 9.04 11.83 11.94
C SER A 302 7.72 12.51 11.57
N SER A 303 7.46 12.74 10.28
CA SER A 303 6.28 13.45 9.82
C SER A 303 5.03 12.65 10.17
N ARG A 304 4.06 13.36 10.76
CA ARG A 304 2.72 12.82 11.01
C ARG A 304 1.94 12.62 9.72
N GLU A 305 2.39 13.20 8.61
CA GLU A 305 1.78 13.03 7.29
C GLU A 305 2.82 12.56 6.29
N PRO A 306 2.54 11.50 5.51
CA PRO A 306 3.43 11.09 4.43
C PRO A 306 3.55 12.16 3.34
N PHE A 307 4.73 12.28 2.72
CA PHE A 307 4.96 13.30 1.69
C PHE A 307 3.97 13.21 0.52
N TRP A 308 3.50 12.01 0.18
CA TRP A 308 2.57 11.80 -0.94
C TRP A 308 1.18 12.38 -0.68
N HIS A 309 0.81 12.69 0.57
CA HIS A 309 -0.45 13.37 0.90
C HIS A 309 -0.52 14.82 0.39
N HIS A 310 0.61 15.34 -0.08
CA HIS A 310 0.76 16.70 -0.63
C HIS A 310 0.96 16.71 -2.16
N LEU A 311 0.95 15.56 -2.83
CA LEU A 311 1.13 15.45 -4.28
C LEU A 311 -0.23 15.51 -4.98
N VAL A 312 -0.78 16.72 -5.08
CA VAL A 312 -2.18 16.97 -5.49
C VAL A 312 -2.43 16.96 -7.00
N ASP A 313 -1.37 16.90 -7.82
CA ASP A 313 -1.50 16.91 -9.28
C ASP A 313 -0.45 16.01 -9.94
N ASN A 314 -0.64 15.73 -11.24
CA ASN A 314 0.26 14.87 -12.01
C ASN A 314 1.69 15.42 -12.08
N LYS A 315 1.88 16.74 -12.07
CA LYS A 315 3.21 17.35 -12.11
C LYS A 315 3.97 17.13 -10.81
N ALA A 316 3.30 17.32 -9.67
CA ALA A 316 3.84 17.06 -8.33
C ALA A 316 4.14 15.56 -8.17
N ARG A 317 3.19 14.69 -8.53
CA ARG A 317 3.40 13.23 -8.48
C ARG A 317 4.58 12.79 -9.34
N GLN A 318 4.66 13.29 -10.58
CA GLN A 318 5.76 12.99 -11.49
C GLN A 318 7.11 13.47 -10.96
N ALA A 319 7.17 14.66 -10.35
CA ALA A 319 8.41 15.19 -9.77
C ALA A 319 9.01 14.29 -8.68
N TYR A 320 8.19 13.46 -8.02
CA TYR A 320 8.61 12.49 -7.00
C TYR A 320 8.50 11.02 -7.45
N ASP A 321 8.24 10.78 -8.75
CA ASP A 321 7.99 9.45 -9.32
C ASP A 321 6.87 8.66 -8.63
N TRP A 322 5.82 9.34 -8.17
CA TRP A 322 4.72 8.75 -7.41
C TRP A 322 3.57 8.25 -8.30
N GLY A 323 3.52 6.93 -8.51
CA GLY A 323 2.57 6.27 -9.41
C GLY A 323 3.01 6.33 -10.88
N THR A 324 4.26 6.72 -11.15
CA THR A 324 4.85 6.67 -12.50
C THR A 324 5.37 5.28 -12.84
N GLY A 325 5.58 4.42 -11.83
CA GLY A 325 6.17 3.08 -11.98
C GLY A 325 7.69 3.09 -12.19
N SER A 326 8.32 4.27 -12.13
CA SER A 326 9.76 4.42 -12.30
C SER A 326 10.55 4.19 -11.02
N LEU A 327 10.03 4.62 -9.86
CA LEU A 327 10.70 4.46 -8.58
C LEU A 327 9.72 3.92 -7.54
N ARG A 328 9.72 2.60 -7.33
CA ARG A 328 8.86 1.98 -6.32
C ARG A 328 9.54 2.09 -4.97
N ARG A 329 8.81 2.54 -3.95
CA ARG A 329 9.39 2.70 -2.62
C ARG A 329 9.40 1.36 -1.90
N LEU A 330 10.57 0.99 -1.37
CA LEU A 330 10.76 -0.18 -0.52
C LEU A 330 11.13 0.29 0.87
N TRP A 331 10.34 -0.09 1.85
CA TRP A 331 10.64 0.16 3.24
C TRP A 331 10.76 -1.15 4.01
N ILE A 332 11.83 -1.29 4.78
CA ILE A 332 11.99 -2.39 5.72
C ILE A 332 11.69 -1.83 7.10
N PRO A 333 10.56 -2.23 7.72
CA PRO A 333 10.25 -1.79 9.06
C PRO A 333 11.32 -2.34 10.04
N PRO A 334 11.60 -1.60 11.13
CA PRO A 334 12.18 -2.22 12.32
C PRO A 334 11.41 -3.48 12.70
N ALA A 335 12.07 -4.44 13.35
CA ALA A 335 11.45 -5.69 13.79
C ALA A 335 10.47 -5.43 14.96
N TYR A 336 9.32 -4.84 14.68
CA TYR A 336 8.22 -4.63 15.63
C TYR A 336 7.63 -5.94 16.14
N SER A 337 7.82 -7.02 15.38
CA SER A 337 7.45 -8.38 15.75
C SER A 337 8.42 -9.39 15.15
N ASP A 338 8.51 -10.56 15.78
CA ASP A 338 9.33 -11.68 15.30
C ASP A 338 8.93 -12.13 13.89
N ARG A 339 7.68 -11.88 13.49
CA ARG A 339 7.16 -12.16 12.14
C ARG A 339 7.92 -11.39 11.07
N ILE A 340 8.22 -10.11 11.29
CA ILE A 340 8.94 -9.27 10.32
C ILE A 340 10.31 -9.89 10.02
N SER A 341 11.03 -10.29 11.06
CA SER A 341 12.35 -10.91 10.94
C SER A 341 12.28 -12.30 10.30
N ALA A 342 11.35 -13.16 10.75
CA ALA A 342 11.20 -14.52 10.23
C ALA A 342 10.89 -14.58 8.73
N GLN A 343 10.18 -13.56 8.23
CA GLN A 343 9.78 -13.48 6.82
C GLN A 343 10.79 -12.75 5.93
N ASN A 344 11.86 -12.18 6.48
CA ASN A 344 12.68 -11.18 5.78
C ASN A 344 11.80 -10.09 5.14
N ALA A 345 10.78 -9.65 5.89
CA ALA A 345 9.68 -8.85 5.36
C ALA A 345 10.10 -7.40 5.05
N GLY A 346 9.43 -6.84 4.06
CA GLY A 346 9.42 -5.41 3.76
C GLY A 346 8.08 -5.04 3.13
N PHE A 347 7.90 -3.76 2.88
CA PHE A 347 6.73 -3.23 2.21
C PHE A 347 7.16 -2.49 0.95
N ILE A 348 6.54 -2.84 -0.17
CA ILE A 348 6.60 -2.02 -1.38
C ILE A 348 5.33 -1.17 -1.47
N PHE A 349 5.48 0.07 -1.90
CA PHE A 349 4.35 0.96 -2.16
C PHE A 349 4.71 2.03 -3.19
N ASP A 350 3.66 2.56 -3.83
CA ASP A 350 3.72 3.61 -4.84
C ASP A 350 2.34 4.28 -4.91
N GLY A 351 2.20 5.30 -5.74
CA GLY A 351 0.89 5.87 -6.10
C GLY A 351 0.10 4.96 -7.05
N VAL A 352 -1.22 5.16 -7.09
CA VAL A 352 -2.10 4.53 -8.08
C VAL A 352 -1.58 4.84 -9.49
N PRO A 353 -1.49 3.86 -10.40
CA PRO A 353 -0.93 4.05 -11.75
C PRO A 353 -1.40 5.30 -12.49
N MET A 354 -0.50 6.26 -12.71
CA MET A 354 -0.76 7.46 -13.54
C MET A 354 -0.82 7.06 -15.01
N THR A 355 -2.03 6.86 -15.54
CA THR A 355 -2.23 6.31 -16.88
C THR A 355 -2.45 7.41 -17.90
N THR A 356 -1.46 7.62 -18.78
CA THR A 356 -1.54 8.52 -19.93
C THR A 356 -1.43 7.71 -21.22
N SER A 357 -1.82 8.27 -22.37
CA SER A 357 -1.64 7.57 -23.65
C SER A 357 -0.16 7.24 -23.93
N LYS A 358 0.76 8.07 -23.41
CA LYS A 358 2.21 7.89 -23.57
C LYS A 358 2.76 6.76 -22.71
N THR A 359 2.26 6.57 -21.49
CA THR A 359 2.68 5.45 -20.63
C THR A 359 2.01 4.14 -21.03
N ALA A 360 0.73 4.16 -21.43
CA ALA A 360 -0.05 2.99 -21.84
C ALA A 360 0.63 2.17 -22.94
N ARG A 361 1.30 2.81 -23.92
CA ARG A 361 2.02 2.12 -25.01
C ARG A 361 3.13 1.16 -24.54
N HIS A 362 3.58 1.29 -23.30
CA HIS A 362 4.62 0.42 -22.72
C HIS A 362 4.03 -0.88 -22.15
N PHE A 363 2.72 -0.96 -21.94
CA PHE A 363 2.03 -2.12 -21.39
C PHE A 363 1.20 -2.77 -22.51
N LYS A 364 1.75 -3.79 -23.16
CA LYS A 364 1.17 -4.38 -24.38
C LYS A 364 0.64 -5.78 -24.15
N ILE A 365 -0.46 -6.10 -24.82
CA ILE A 365 -1.06 -7.44 -24.90
C ILE A 365 -0.17 -8.34 -25.78
N ASP A 366 -0.09 -8.00 -27.08
CA ASP A 366 0.72 -8.71 -28.08
C ASP A 366 1.29 -7.75 -29.14
N GLY A 367 2.55 -7.35 -28.98
CA GLY A 367 3.35 -6.62 -29.97
C GLY A 367 2.98 -5.15 -30.20
N ASN A 368 1.69 -4.80 -30.30
CA ASN A 368 1.27 -3.43 -30.63
C ASN A 368 0.03 -2.89 -29.88
N LYS A 369 -0.92 -3.72 -29.44
CA LYS A 369 -2.10 -3.23 -28.70
C LYS A 369 -1.75 -2.98 -27.23
N PRO A 370 -1.89 -1.74 -26.71
CA PRO A 370 -1.73 -1.49 -25.28
C PRO A 370 -2.93 -2.06 -24.50
N TRP A 371 -2.68 -2.46 -23.26
CA TRP A 371 -3.73 -2.69 -22.28
C TRP A 371 -4.49 -1.39 -22.01
N ALA A 372 -5.80 -1.48 -21.78
CA ALA A 372 -6.63 -0.37 -21.37
C ALA A 372 -6.29 0.05 -19.92
N ARG A 373 -6.66 1.28 -19.54
CA ARG A 373 -6.47 1.77 -18.17
C ARG A 373 -7.10 0.83 -17.13
N ALA A 374 -8.34 0.41 -17.36
CA ALA A 374 -9.03 -0.52 -16.47
C ALA A 374 -8.28 -1.86 -16.34
N ASP A 375 -7.61 -2.33 -17.41
CA ASP A 375 -6.85 -3.58 -17.34
C ASP A 375 -5.63 -3.46 -16.42
N LEU A 376 -4.94 -2.31 -16.46
CA LEU A 376 -3.78 -2.04 -15.61
C LEU A 376 -4.19 -1.93 -14.13
N LEU A 377 -5.31 -1.26 -13.85
CA LEU A 377 -5.85 -1.08 -12.50
C LEU A 377 -6.48 -2.38 -11.96
N ALA A 378 -7.04 -3.22 -12.83
CA ALA A 378 -7.44 -4.59 -12.51
C ALA A 378 -6.24 -5.49 -12.19
N ALA A 379 -5.09 -5.28 -12.83
CA ALA A 379 -3.95 -6.15 -12.60
C ALA A 379 -3.23 -5.83 -11.28
N SER A 380 -3.19 -4.56 -10.87
CA SER A 380 -2.37 -4.12 -9.73
C SER A 380 -2.69 -2.71 -9.25
N SER A 381 -2.50 -2.46 -7.94
CA SER A 381 -2.62 -1.12 -7.35
C SER A 381 -1.38 -0.24 -7.56
N ILE A 382 -0.32 -0.79 -8.17
CA ILE A 382 0.91 -0.09 -8.59
C ILE A 382 1.31 -0.53 -10.01
N TYR A 383 2.10 0.26 -10.73
CA TYR A 383 2.53 -0.13 -12.07
C TYR A 383 3.44 -1.36 -12.07
N LEU A 384 3.06 -2.39 -12.83
CA LEU A 384 3.86 -3.61 -13.02
C LEU A 384 4.28 -3.78 -14.47
N LYS A 385 5.45 -3.26 -14.85
CA LYS A 385 5.98 -3.49 -16.19
C LYS A 385 6.58 -4.89 -16.29
N MET A 386 5.88 -5.78 -16.98
CA MET A 386 6.27 -7.18 -17.09
C MET A 386 7.44 -7.41 -18.07
N PHE A 387 8.37 -8.26 -17.66
CA PHE A 387 9.51 -8.75 -18.45
C PHE A 387 9.60 -10.29 -18.37
N LYS A 388 10.16 -10.91 -19.42
CA LYS A 388 10.44 -12.35 -19.43
C LYS A 388 11.63 -12.65 -18.52
N SER A 389 11.45 -13.56 -17.55
CA SER A 389 12.50 -13.96 -16.60
C SER A 389 13.69 -14.69 -17.23
N THR A 390 13.55 -15.16 -18.47
CA THR A 390 14.59 -15.89 -19.21
C THR A 390 15.55 -14.99 -19.98
N ARG A 391 15.31 -13.67 -20.02
CA ARG A 391 16.10 -12.70 -20.77
C ARG A 391 16.63 -11.61 -19.84
N LYS A 392 17.81 -11.08 -20.15
CA LYS A 392 18.31 -9.88 -19.48
C LYS A 392 17.34 -8.72 -19.78
N PRO A 393 16.77 -8.05 -18.77
CA PRO A 393 15.89 -6.92 -19.00
C PRO A 393 16.70 -5.75 -19.57
N THR A 394 16.09 -4.98 -20.45
CA THR A 394 16.69 -3.80 -21.06
C THR A 394 16.02 -2.55 -20.51
N HIS A 395 16.79 -1.46 -20.43
CA HIS A 395 16.25 -0.14 -20.18
C HIS A 395 15.10 0.18 -21.14
N ASN A 396 14.06 0.84 -20.63
CA ASN A 396 12.91 1.28 -21.42
C ASN A 396 12.76 2.80 -21.33
N ALA A 397 12.25 3.42 -22.39
CA ALA A 397 12.24 4.88 -22.52
C ALA A 397 11.41 5.62 -21.44
N ALA A 398 10.44 4.93 -20.82
CA ALA A 398 9.63 5.45 -19.73
C ALA A 398 10.24 5.17 -18.34
N ASN A 399 11.44 4.59 -18.28
CA ASN A 399 12.11 4.22 -17.03
C ASN A 399 11.22 3.38 -16.10
N LEU A 400 10.40 2.48 -16.61
CA LEU A 400 9.56 1.62 -15.79
C LEU A 400 10.39 0.51 -15.13
N ALA A 401 10.21 0.30 -13.83
CA ALA A 401 10.88 -0.75 -13.08
C ALA A 401 10.40 -2.16 -13.52
N PRO A 402 11.31 -3.10 -13.82
CA PRO A 402 10.94 -4.46 -14.22
C PRO A 402 10.14 -5.21 -13.15
N THR A 403 9.23 -6.07 -13.61
CA THR A 403 8.54 -7.09 -12.81
C THR A 403 8.58 -8.41 -13.57
N PHE A 404 8.77 -9.51 -12.85
CA PHE A 404 8.80 -10.86 -13.38
C PHE A 404 7.77 -11.70 -12.66
N SER A 405 7.17 -12.65 -13.37
CA SER A 405 6.18 -13.54 -12.79
C SER A 405 6.48 -14.99 -13.11
N PHE A 406 6.15 -15.86 -12.15
CA PHE A 406 6.22 -17.31 -12.27
C PHE A 406 4.86 -17.88 -11.87
N ARG A 407 4.28 -18.72 -12.72
CA ARG A 407 3.05 -19.46 -12.41
C ARG A 407 3.46 -20.83 -11.88
N ILE A 408 3.17 -21.10 -10.61
CA ILE A 408 3.42 -22.39 -9.96
C ILE A 408 2.17 -23.23 -10.17
N THR A 409 2.29 -24.36 -10.86
CA THR A 409 1.10 -25.16 -11.14
C THR A 409 0.54 -25.77 -9.85
N SER A 410 -0.78 -25.95 -9.79
CA SER A 410 -1.45 -26.56 -8.64
C SER A 410 -0.84 -27.91 -8.25
N GLU A 411 -0.45 -28.72 -9.24
CA GLU A 411 0.16 -30.04 -9.04
C GLU A 411 1.55 -29.97 -8.39
N ALA A 412 2.27 -28.87 -8.58
CA ALA A 412 3.60 -28.67 -8.02
C ALA A 412 3.57 -28.19 -6.55
N LYS A 413 2.44 -27.60 -6.09
CA LYS A 413 2.35 -26.98 -4.77
C LYS A 413 2.72 -27.93 -3.63
N ALA A 414 2.15 -29.14 -3.64
CA ALA A 414 2.36 -30.12 -2.57
C ALA A 414 3.82 -30.56 -2.47
N GLU A 415 4.49 -30.81 -3.60
CA GLU A 415 5.92 -31.16 -3.65
C GLU A 415 6.77 -30.03 -3.07
N ILE A 416 6.59 -28.81 -3.57
CA ILE A 416 7.36 -27.63 -3.18
C ILE A 416 7.16 -27.34 -1.69
N ARG A 417 5.90 -27.30 -1.22
CA ARG A 417 5.55 -27.08 0.19
C ARG A 417 6.21 -28.12 1.09
N THR A 418 6.04 -29.40 0.77
CA THR A 418 6.61 -30.50 1.58
C THR A 418 8.12 -30.39 1.69
N TYR A 419 8.80 -30.04 0.60
CA TYR A 419 10.25 -29.84 0.63
C TYR A 419 10.64 -28.64 1.51
N MET A 420 9.97 -27.50 1.34
CA MET A 420 10.26 -26.29 2.12
C MET A 420 10.02 -26.51 3.62
N GLU A 421 8.94 -27.18 3.99
CA GLU A 421 8.62 -27.50 5.39
C GLU A 421 9.60 -28.51 6.01
N SER A 422 10.02 -29.53 5.25
CA SER A 422 10.87 -30.61 5.76
C SER A 422 12.37 -30.31 5.73
N ARG A 423 12.84 -29.50 4.77
CA ARG A 423 14.27 -29.20 4.58
C ARG A 423 14.68 -27.80 5.00
N PHE A 424 13.81 -26.81 4.83
CA PHE A 424 14.08 -25.43 5.23
C PHE A 424 13.37 -25.01 6.52
N GLY A 425 12.39 -25.79 6.97
CA GLY A 425 11.65 -25.49 8.20
C GLY A 425 10.61 -24.37 8.06
N TYR A 426 10.26 -23.99 6.82
CA TYR A 426 9.23 -22.98 6.55
C TYR A 426 7.84 -23.57 6.85
N ARG A 427 7.48 -23.61 8.12
CA ARG A 427 6.15 -23.97 8.60
C ARG A 427 5.40 -22.71 9.01
N SER A 428 4.08 -22.76 9.09
CA SER A 428 3.28 -21.62 9.57
C SER A 428 3.76 -21.11 10.93
N SER A 429 4.22 -21.99 11.83
CA SER A 429 4.79 -21.61 13.14
C SER A 429 6.12 -20.87 13.06
N TYR A 430 6.90 -21.08 12.00
CA TYR A 430 8.16 -20.36 11.76
C TYR A 430 7.89 -19.02 11.07
N ILE A 431 7.02 -19.03 10.06
CA ILE A 431 6.70 -17.87 9.24
C ILE A 431 5.79 -16.87 9.98
N TYR A 432 4.91 -17.35 10.86
CA TYR A 432 4.03 -16.56 11.71
C TYR A 432 4.23 -16.94 13.19
N PRO A 433 5.38 -16.59 13.79
CA PRO A 433 5.76 -17.05 15.13
C PRO A 433 5.01 -16.34 16.27
N ASP A 434 4.26 -15.27 15.96
CA ASP A 434 3.53 -14.48 16.94
C ASP A 434 2.17 -15.10 17.33
N ILE A 435 1.57 -14.55 18.40
CA ILE A 435 0.30 -15.04 18.93
C ILE A 435 -0.85 -14.89 17.93
N GLN A 436 -0.81 -13.87 17.06
CA GLN A 436 -1.79 -13.70 15.99
C GLN A 436 -1.70 -14.82 14.97
N GLY A 437 -0.49 -15.26 14.63
CA GLY A 437 -0.20 -16.38 13.75
C GLY A 437 -0.74 -17.68 14.31
N LEU A 438 -0.46 -17.96 15.59
CA LEU A 438 -1.04 -19.12 16.28
C LEU A 438 -2.58 -19.05 16.31
N ALA A 439 -3.15 -17.90 16.65
CA ALA A 439 -4.60 -17.72 16.70
C ALA A 439 -5.27 -17.94 15.34
N ALA A 440 -4.66 -17.45 14.25
CA ALA A 440 -5.15 -17.69 12.90
C ALA A 440 -5.03 -19.17 12.50
N HIS A 441 -3.91 -19.81 12.84
CA HIS A 441 -3.70 -21.24 12.58
C HIS A 441 -4.76 -22.10 13.28
N LEU A 442 -4.99 -21.88 14.59
CA LEU A 442 -5.97 -22.63 15.37
C LEU A 442 -7.42 -22.40 14.91
N LYS A 443 -7.76 -21.22 14.38
CA LYS A 443 -9.10 -20.95 13.82
C LYS A 443 -9.42 -21.80 12.59
N ASN A 444 -8.40 -22.15 11.82
CA ASN A 444 -8.53 -22.88 10.56
C ASN A 444 -8.20 -24.37 10.70
N HIS A 445 -7.84 -24.83 11.90
CA HIS A 445 -7.44 -26.21 12.15
C HIS A 445 -8.54 -26.93 12.94
N GLU A 446 -8.91 -28.15 12.51
CA GLU A 446 -9.77 -29.00 13.33
C GLU A 446 -9.00 -29.43 14.59
N LEU A 447 -9.57 -29.14 15.76
CA LEU A 447 -8.95 -29.40 17.07
C LEU A 447 -9.29 -30.77 17.64
N THR A 448 -10.10 -31.56 16.93
CA THR A 448 -10.54 -32.89 17.33
C THR A 448 -10.03 -33.90 16.31
N GLN A 449 -8.77 -34.33 16.49
CA GLN A 449 -8.28 -35.60 15.95
C GLN A 449 -8.18 -36.63 17.09
#